data_AF-A0A1Y5MM18-F1
#
_entry.id   AF-A0A1Y5MM18-F1
#
_cell.length_a   1.000
_cell.length_b   1.000
_cell.length_c   1.000
_cell.angle_alpha   90.00
_cell.angle_beta   90.00
_cell.angle_gamma   90.00
#
_symmetry.space_group_name_H-M   'P 1'
#
loop_
_entity.id
_entity.type
_entity.pdbx_description
1 polymer ?
#
loop_
_entity_poly.entity_id
_entity_poly.type
_entity_poly.pdbx_seq_one_letter_code
_entity_poly.pdbx_strand_id
1 'polypeptide(L)'
;MKKIIFITLAILIVIASALFINKEKTIKKGNLMDNTNTYTVIALNGREVKFDKNTNLIVAKHDSNRQLAPDLAAKLVLDSRAILDSSPYKNYKPLYYNPKPNSLGQTDYLAFKPWLDISYKASSNKLSPWTKSEKAYYESLKDKRDRYIYLVKRSNLKCTMIDIPEDAIGRVDSN
;
A
#
# COMPACT_ATOMS: atom_id res chain seq x y z
N MET A 1 -48.72 39.90 21.39
CA MET A 1 -47.48 40.63 21.72
C MET A 1 -46.49 39.82 22.56
N LYS A 2 -46.87 39.27 23.72
CA LYS A 2 -45.95 38.50 24.60
C LYS A 2 -45.25 37.30 23.94
N LYS A 3 -45.95 36.53 23.08
CA LYS A 3 -45.37 35.36 22.39
C LYS A 3 -44.26 35.73 21.39
N ILE A 4 -44.39 36.87 20.70
CA ILE A 4 -43.38 37.33 19.73
C ILE A 4 -42.11 37.79 20.46
N ILE A 5 -42.27 38.47 21.60
CA ILE A 5 -41.14 38.90 22.46
C ILE A 5 -40.38 37.70 23.04
N PHE A 6 -41.08 36.63 23.40
CA PHE A 6 -40.44 35.40 23.88
C PHE A 6 -39.64 34.69 22.78
N ILE A 7 -40.15 34.66 21.55
CA ILE A 7 -39.46 34.03 20.42
C ILE A 7 -38.20 34.81 20.06
N THR A 8 -38.24 36.14 20.04
CA THR A 8 -37.06 36.96 19.74
C THR A 8 -35.99 36.84 20.81
N LEU A 9 -36.38 36.78 22.10
CA LEU A 9 -35.44 36.59 23.20
C LEU A 9 -34.78 35.19 23.17
N ALA A 10 -35.53 34.15 22.81
CA ALA A 10 -34.99 32.80 22.67
C ALA A 10 -33.95 32.71 21.54
N ILE A 11 -34.20 33.35 20.39
CA ILE A 11 -33.26 33.39 19.27
C ILE A 11 -31.96 34.11 19.66
N LEU A 12 -32.06 35.22 20.41
CA LEU A 12 -30.88 35.97 20.87
C LEU A 12 -29.98 35.12 21.80
N ILE A 13 -30.58 34.33 22.69
CA ILE A 13 -29.86 33.43 23.61
C ILE A 13 -29.15 32.31 22.84
N VAL A 14 -29.78 31.74 21.80
CA VAL A 14 -29.18 30.71 20.94
C VAL A 14 -27.98 31.27 20.16
N ILE A 15 -28.10 32.49 19.62
CA ILE A 15 -27.00 33.12 18.88
C ILE A 15 -25.83 33.44 19.83
N ALA A 16 -26.10 33.97 21.02
CA ALA A 16 -25.08 34.29 22.01
C ALA A 16 -24.34 33.04 22.50
N SER A 17 -25.06 31.94 22.76
CA SER A 17 -24.47 30.66 23.16
C SER A 17 -23.64 30.02 22.05
N ALA A 18 -24.12 30.05 20.79
CA ALA A 18 -23.34 29.56 19.65
C ALA A 18 -22.05 30.35 19.42
N LEU A 19 -22.09 31.68 19.59
CA LEU A 19 -20.91 32.54 19.53
C LEU A 19 -19.93 32.24 20.68
N PHE A 20 -20.43 32.01 21.89
CA PHE A 20 -19.60 31.67 23.05
C PHE A 20 -18.91 30.31 22.90
N ILE A 21 -19.62 29.29 22.40
CA ILE A 21 -19.06 27.96 22.09
C ILE A 21 -17.98 28.04 21.00
N ASN A 22 -18.20 28.82 19.94
CA ASN A 22 -17.20 29.04 18.89
C ASN A 22 -15.99 29.82 19.41
N LYS A 23 -16.19 30.78 20.32
CA LYS A 23 -15.10 31.52 20.97
C LYS A 23 -14.29 30.63 21.91
N GLU A 24 -14.93 29.73 22.65
CA GLU A 24 -14.25 28.76 23.51
C GLU A 24 -13.49 27.70 22.67
N LYS A 25 -14.03 27.28 21.52
CA LYS A 25 -13.34 26.37 20.58
C LYS A 25 -12.16 27.04 19.86
N THR A 26 -12.20 28.36 19.68
CA THR A 26 -11.09 29.14 19.09
C THR A 26 -10.06 29.59 20.14
N ILE A 27 -10.47 29.79 21.40
CA ILE A 27 -9.58 30.19 22.51
C ILE A 27 -8.97 28.98 23.25
N LYS A 28 -9.58 27.78 23.19
CA LYS A 28 -8.92 26.49 23.50
C LYS A 28 -7.98 26.00 22.39
N LYS A 29 -7.67 26.88 21.43
CA LYS A 29 -6.46 26.80 20.60
C LYS A 29 -5.35 27.73 21.16
N GLY A 30 -5.34 27.91 22.48
CA GLY A 30 -4.19 28.43 23.20
C GLY A 30 -3.06 27.40 23.16
N ASN A 31 -1.99 27.74 22.45
CA ASN A 31 -0.65 27.21 22.61
C ASN A 31 -0.50 25.68 22.57
N LEU A 32 -0.64 25.11 21.37
CA LEU A 32 0.30 24.06 20.97
C LEU A 32 1.06 24.55 19.74
N MET A 33 1.91 25.54 19.98
CA MET A 33 3.08 25.71 19.14
C MET A 33 3.93 24.48 19.46
N ASP A 34 3.74 23.40 18.70
CA ASP A 34 4.69 22.28 18.69
C ASP A 34 6.01 22.86 18.17
N ASN A 35 6.77 23.40 19.11
CA ASN A 35 8.13 23.92 19.03
C ASN A 35 9.16 22.84 18.63
N THR A 36 8.69 21.73 18.05
CA THR A 36 9.58 20.75 17.46
C THR A 36 9.95 21.27 16.07
N ASN A 37 11.14 21.85 15.97
CA ASN A 37 11.82 22.17 14.71
C ASN A 37 12.18 20.90 13.93
N THR A 38 11.37 19.85 14.02
CA THR A 38 11.64 18.53 13.48
C THR A 38 10.48 17.99 12.66
N TYR A 39 10.77 17.13 11.69
CA TYR A 39 9.80 16.33 10.94
C TYR A 39 10.18 14.85 10.99
N THR A 40 9.23 13.95 10.73
CA THR A 40 9.45 12.50 10.80
C THR A 40 9.49 11.88 9.40
N VAL A 41 10.46 11.01 9.17
CA VAL A 41 10.58 10.18 7.97
C VAL A 41 10.56 8.72 8.39
N ILE A 42 9.77 7.90 7.69
CA ILE A 42 9.75 6.45 7.89
C ILE A 42 10.89 5.84 7.09
N ALA A 43 11.86 5.25 7.79
CA ALA A 43 12.98 4.53 7.19
C ALA A 43 12.52 3.22 6.50
N LEU A 44 13.40 2.61 5.71
CA LEU A 44 13.16 1.36 4.98
C LEU A 44 12.65 0.21 5.86
N ASN A 45 13.05 0.15 7.13
CA ASN A 45 12.64 -0.87 8.10
C ASN A 45 11.35 -0.50 8.88
N GLY A 46 10.62 0.53 8.45
CA GLY A 46 9.40 0.99 9.09
C GLY A 46 9.62 1.84 10.35
N ARG A 47 10.86 2.09 10.77
CA ARG A 47 11.14 2.95 11.93
C ARG A 47 10.95 4.42 11.60
N GLU A 48 10.31 5.14 12.52
CA GLU A 48 10.24 6.60 12.47
C GLU A 48 11.58 7.22 12.88
N VAL A 49 12.09 8.12 12.03
CA VAL A 49 13.32 8.88 12.25
C VAL A 49 12.99 10.37 12.25
N LYS A 50 13.41 11.09 13.29
CA LYS A 50 13.19 12.53 13.40
C LYS A 50 14.35 13.29 12.78
N PHE A 51 14.03 14.31 11.99
CA PHE A 51 14.96 15.18 11.29
C PHE A 51 14.76 16.62 11.73
N ASP A 52 15.85 17.37 11.86
CA ASP A 52 15.78 18.82 12.05
C ASP A 52 15.38 19.51 10.72
N LYS A 53 14.42 20.43 10.78
CA LYS A 53 13.82 21.11 9.61
C LYS A 53 14.82 22.02 8.88
N ASN A 54 15.81 22.57 9.59
CA ASN A 54 16.73 23.55 9.04
C ASN A 54 17.95 22.87 8.41
N THR A 55 18.46 21.81 9.08
CA THR A 55 19.70 21.14 8.69
C THR A 55 19.48 19.83 7.94
N ASN A 56 18.27 19.27 7.96
CA ASN A 56 17.96 17.92 7.45
C ASN A 56 18.84 16.82 8.06
N LEU A 57 19.34 17.02 9.28
CA LEU A 57 20.11 16.02 10.01
C LEU A 57 19.21 15.25 10.97
N ILE A 58 19.58 13.99 11.23
CA ILE A 58 18.85 13.13 12.17
C ILE A 58 19.03 13.66 13.59
N VAL A 59 17.90 13.87 14.27
CA VAL A 59 17.88 14.21 15.69
C VAL A 59 18.03 12.92 16.50
N ALA A 60 19.29 12.57 16.78
CA ALA A 60 19.63 11.41 17.61
C ALA A 60 20.07 11.85 19.02
N LYS A 61 19.72 11.07 20.04
CA LYS A 61 20.37 11.18 21.35
C LYS A 61 21.81 10.71 21.21
N HIS A 62 22.75 11.48 21.77
CA HIS A 62 24.15 11.11 21.79
C HIS A 62 24.32 9.74 22.47
N ASP A 63 24.91 8.78 21.76
CA ASP A 63 25.23 7.44 22.25
C ASP A 63 26.73 7.26 22.03
N SER A 64 27.50 7.23 23.12
CA SER A 64 28.96 7.13 23.09
C SER A 64 29.47 5.83 22.44
N ASN A 65 28.60 4.82 22.29
CA ASN A 65 28.93 3.56 21.63
C ASN A 65 28.58 3.53 20.14
N ARG A 66 27.97 4.59 19.59
CA ARG A 66 27.64 4.66 18.17
C ARG A 66 28.55 5.65 17.46
N GLN A 67 29.36 5.13 16.55
CA GLN A 67 30.02 5.95 15.55
C GLN A 67 28.94 6.37 14.52
N LEU A 68 28.29 7.51 14.77
CA LEU A 68 27.32 8.07 13.85
C LEU A 68 28.09 8.98 12.88
N ALA A 69 27.99 8.71 11.58
CA ALA A 69 28.19 9.73 10.55
C ALA A 69 26.81 10.36 10.30
N PRO A 70 26.38 11.37 11.08
CA PRO A 70 25.01 11.86 11.08
C PRO A 70 24.54 12.32 9.71
N ASP A 71 25.43 12.94 8.93
CA ASP A 71 25.13 13.46 7.58
C ASP A 71 24.88 12.32 6.58
N LEU A 72 25.74 11.29 6.59
CA LEU A 72 25.61 10.14 5.70
C LEU A 72 24.37 9.32 6.05
N ALA A 73 24.10 9.14 7.35
CA ALA A 73 22.91 8.45 7.83
C ALA A 73 21.62 9.22 7.46
N ALA A 74 21.63 10.54 7.63
CA ALA A 74 20.53 11.42 7.21
C ALA A 74 20.27 11.31 5.72
N LYS A 75 21.33 11.45 4.90
CA LYS A 75 21.26 11.32 3.45
C LYS A 75 20.74 9.96 3.02
N LEU A 76 21.24 8.87 3.61
CA LEU A 76 20.78 7.51 3.29
C LEU A 76 19.27 7.35 3.50
N VAL A 77 18.74 7.84 4.62
CA VAL A 77 17.30 7.72 4.94
C VAL A 77 16.45 8.57 3.98
N LEU A 78 16.88 9.80 3.68
CA LEU A 78 16.17 10.69 2.76
C LEU A 78 16.21 10.18 1.32
N ASP A 79 17.37 9.76 0.82
CA ASP A 79 17.53 9.20 -0.52
C ASP A 79 16.71 7.90 -0.67
N SER A 80 16.75 7.03 0.34
CA SER A 80 15.93 5.82 0.37
C SER A 80 14.44 6.14 0.32
N ARG A 81 14.01 7.17 1.04
CA ARG A 81 12.61 7.60 1.04
C ARG A 81 12.22 8.16 -0.33
N ALA A 82 13.07 8.96 -0.96
CA ALA A 82 12.85 9.48 -2.30
C ALA A 82 12.73 8.36 -3.36
N ILE A 83 13.54 7.30 -3.25
CA ILE A 83 13.43 6.12 -4.10
C ILE A 83 12.08 5.41 -3.90
N LEU A 84 11.66 5.20 -2.65
CA LEU A 84 10.35 4.58 -2.37
C LEU A 84 9.19 5.45 -2.87
N ASP A 85 9.29 6.76 -2.70
CA ASP A 85 8.26 7.73 -3.10
C ASP A 85 8.20 7.96 -4.62
N SER A 86 9.24 7.61 -5.37
CA SER A 86 9.28 7.66 -6.85
C SER A 86 8.91 6.33 -7.50
N SER A 87 8.75 5.26 -6.71
CA SER A 87 8.38 3.94 -7.24
C SER A 87 7.01 3.98 -7.94
N PRO A 88 6.85 3.34 -9.12
CA PRO A 88 5.54 3.17 -9.75
C PRO A 88 4.58 2.36 -8.87
N TYR A 89 5.11 1.64 -7.89
CA TYR A 89 4.36 0.82 -6.94
C TYR A 89 4.17 1.51 -5.58
N LYS A 90 4.44 2.82 -5.43
CA LYS A 90 4.26 3.55 -4.15
C LYS A 90 2.88 3.33 -3.51
N ASN A 91 1.84 3.29 -4.34
CA ASN A 91 0.46 3.12 -3.91
C ASN A 91 0.00 1.66 -3.87
N TYR A 92 0.90 0.71 -4.16
CA TYR A 92 0.56 -0.70 -4.14
C TYR A 92 0.23 -1.13 -2.71
N LYS A 93 -0.99 -1.64 -2.52
CA LYS A 93 -1.40 -2.29 -1.28
C LYS A 93 -1.50 -3.78 -1.55
N PRO A 94 -0.64 -4.62 -0.92
CA PRO A 94 -0.79 -6.06 -1.03
C PRO A 94 -2.15 -6.48 -0.48
N LEU A 95 -2.88 -7.25 -1.26
CA LEU A 95 -4.10 -7.92 -0.81
C LEU A 95 -3.68 -9.22 -0.14
N TYR A 96 -3.78 -9.26 1.18
CA TYR A 96 -3.59 -10.49 1.94
C TYR A 96 -4.91 -11.21 2.09
N TYR A 97 -4.85 -12.55 2.09
CA TYR A 97 -6.00 -13.39 2.40
C TYR A 97 -6.56 -13.02 3.77
N ASN A 98 -7.80 -12.54 3.82
CA ASN A 98 -8.52 -12.29 5.06
C ASN A 98 -9.56 -13.39 5.31
N PRO A 99 -9.35 -14.28 6.30
CA PRO A 99 -10.33 -15.31 6.64
C PRO A 99 -11.57 -14.72 7.32
N LYS A 100 -11.52 -13.47 7.81
CA LYS A 100 -12.64 -12.84 8.51
C LYS A 100 -13.68 -12.33 7.51
N PRO A 101 -14.98 -12.50 7.81
CA PRO A 101 -16.04 -11.99 6.96
C PRO A 101 -15.99 -10.46 6.88
N ASN A 102 -16.24 -9.91 5.68
CA ASN A 102 -16.45 -8.50 5.45
C ASN A 102 -17.81 -8.05 6.00
N SER A 103 -18.15 -6.76 5.86
CA SER A 103 -19.43 -6.19 6.33
C SER A 103 -20.68 -6.85 5.72
N LEU A 104 -20.54 -7.61 4.63
CA LEU A 104 -21.60 -8.36 3.96
C LEU A 104 -21.59 -9.86 4.33
N GLY A 105 -20.76 -10.27 5.30
CA GLY A 105 -20.63 -11.66 5.73
C GLY A 105 -19.79 -12.54 4.79
N GLN A 106 -19.17 -11.97 3.74
CA GLN A 106 -18.39 -12.72 2.76
C GLN A 106 -16.92 -12.80 3.19
N THR A 107 -16.29 -13.96 2.98
CA THR A 107 -14.86 -14.17 3.25
C THR A 107 -14.08 -14.24 1.95
N ASP A 108 -12.78 -13.91 2.00
CA ASP A 108 -11.88 -14.09 0.86
C ASP A 108 -11.68 -15.58 0.49
N TYR A 109 -12.17 -16.49 1.33
CA TYR A 109 -12.12 -17.93 1.13
C TYR A 109 -12.68 -18.35 -0.22
N LEU A 110 -13.82 -17.80 -0.66
CA LEU A 110 -14.42 -18.20 -1.94
C LEU A 110 -13.54 -17.84 -3.14
N ALA A 111 -12.89 -16.67 -3.10
CA ALA A 111 -11.95 -16.26 -4.14
C ALA A 111 -10.63 -17.05 -4.08
N PHE A 112 -10.22 -17.47 -2.89
CA PHE A 112 -8.98 -18.20 -2.66
C PHE A 112 -9.09 -19.73 -2.85
N LYS A 113 -10.30 -20.29 -2.66
CA LYS A 113 -10.55 -21.74 -2.72
C LYS A 113 -10.03 -22.40 -4.01
N PRO A 114 -10.20 -21.81 -5.21
CA PRO A 114 -9.65 -22.42 -6.43
C PRO A 114 -8.13 -22.57 -6.41
N TRP A 115 -7.41 -21.61 -5.80
CA TRP A 115 -5.96 -21.69 -5.63
C TRP A 115 -5.57 -22.75 -4.59
N LEU A 116 -6.32 -22.80 -3.48
CA LEU A 116 -6.15 -23.80 -2.43
C LEU A 116 -6.34 -25.23 -2.93
N ASP A 117 -7.38 -25.45 -3.75
CA ASP A 117 -7.69 -26.77 -4.33
C ASP A 117 -6.59 -27.27 -5.29
N ILE A 118 -5.74 -26.36 -5.82
CA ILE A 118 -4.61 -26.68 -6.70
C ILE A 118 -3.35 -26.94 -5.88
N SER A 119 -3.08 -26.16 -4.85
CA SER A 119 -1.83 -26.23 -4.07
C SER A 119 -1.71 -27.48 -3.20
N TYR A 120 -2.83 -28.06 -2.76
CA TYR A 120 -2.81 -29.26 -1.90
C TYR A 120 -2.55 -30.59 -2.62
N LYS A 121 -2.36 -30.59 -3.94
CA LYS A 121 -2.08 -31.83 -4.69
C LYS A 121 -0.60 -31.87 -5.10
N ALA A 122 0.07 -32.98 -4.77
CA ALA A 122 1.47 -33.21 -5.13
C ALA A 122 1.74 -33.09 -6.66
N SER A 123 0.73 -33.33 -7.49
CA SER A 123 0.72 -33.02 -8.92
C SER A 123 -0.71 -32.67 -9.36
N SER A 124 -1.01 -31.37 -9.47
CA SER A 124 -2.30 -30.92 -9.99
C SER A 124 -2.25 -30.78 -11.51
N ASN A 125 -3.09 -31.55 -12.23
CA ASN A 125 -3.33 -31.34 -13.66
C ASN A 125 -4.33 -30.21 -13.93
N LYS A 126 -4.78 -29.49 -12.89
CA LYS A 126 -5.72 -28.36 -13.02
C LYS A 126 -4.97 -27.07 -13.32
N LEU A 127 -5.42 -26.35 -14.34
CA LEU A 127 -4.94 -25.00 -14.66
C LEU A 127 -5.20 -24.05 -13.48
N SER A 128 -4.21 -23.20 -13.20
CA SER A 128 -4.37 -22.05 -12.29
C SER A 128 -5.58 -21.23 -12.70
N PRO A 129 -6.35 -20.62 -11.77
CA PRO A 129 -7.44 -19.73 -12.12
C PRO A 129 -6.98 -18.54 -12.98
N TRP A 130 -7.82 -18.14 -13.94
CA TRP A 130 -7.59 -17.01 -14.83
C TRP A 130 -8.65 -15.96 -14.58
N THR A 131 -8.25 -14.69 -14.53
CA THR A 131 -9.22 -13.60 -14.66
C THR A 131 -9.72 -13.53 -16.11
N LYS A 132 -10.90 -12.93 -16.32
CA LYS A 132 -11.50 -12.79 -17.66
C LYS A 132 -10.57 -12.03 -18.62
N SER A 133 -9.93 -10.97 -18.14
CA SER A 133 -8.98 -10.15 -18.90
C SER A 133 -7.71 -10.90 -19.24
N GLU A 134 -7.13 -11.65 -18.29
CA GLU A 134 -5.93 -12.48 -18.55
C GLU A 134 -6.21 -13.55 -19.61
N LYS A 135 -7.38 -14.20 -19.54
CA LYS A 135 -7.77 -15.21 -20.54
C LYS A 135 -7.97 -14.58 -21.92
N ALA A 136 -8.68 -13.46 -21.99
CA ALA A 136 -8.87 -12.74 -23.25
C ALA A 136 -7.54 -12.25 -23.85
N TYR A 137 -6.60 -11.78 -23.02
CA TYR A 137 -5.27 -11.38 -23.48
C TYR A 137 -4.47 -12.56 -24.04
N TYR A 138 -4.48 -13.71 -23.37
CA TYR A 138 -3.81 -14.91 -23.88
C TYR A 138 -4.41 -15.44 -25.18
N GLU A 139 -5.73 -15.40 -25.30
CA GLU A 139 -6.45 -15.83 -26.50
C GLU A 139 -6.24 -14.85 -27.68
N SER A 140 -5.91 -13.59 -27.42
CA SER A 140 -5.60 -12.61 -28.47
C SER A 140 -4.18 -12.75 -29.05
N LEU A 141 -3.27 -13.47 -28.38
CA LEU A 141 -1.92 -13.75 -28.88
C LEU A 141 -2.00 -14.68 -30.09
N LYS A 142 -1.47 -14.25 -31.24
CA LYS A 142 -1.53 -15.00 -32.51
C LYS A 142 -0.70 -16.28 -32.47
N ASP A 143 0.55 -16.17 -32.04
CA ASP A 143 1.52 -17.25 -32.19
C ASP A 143 1.56 -18.19 -30.97
N LYS A 144 1.81 -19.47 -31.22
CA LYS A 144 2.06 -20.47 -30.17
C LYS A 144 3.24 -20.07 -29.28
N ARG A 145 4.26 -19.43 -29.88
CA ARG A 145 5.45 -18.91 -29.18
C ARG A 145 5.09 -17.84 -28.16
N ASP A 146 4.27 -16.86 -28.53
CA ASP A 146 3.88 -15.77 -27.63
C ASP A 146 3.01 -16.28 -26.48
N ARG A 147 2.11 -17.21 -26.77
CA ARG A 147 1.32 -17.90 -25.74
C ARG A 147 2.20 -18.66 -24.76
N TYR A 148 3.24 -19.34 -25.25
CA TYR A 148 4.22 -20.02 -24.39
C TYR A 148 5.01 -19.04 -23.51
N ILE A 149 5.54 -17.95 -24.09
CA ILE A 149 6.27 -16.91 -23.36
C ILE A 149 5.40 -16.30 -22.25
N TYR A 150 4.13 -16.03 -22.55
CA TYR A 150 3.18 -15.52 -21.57
C TYR A 150 2.99 -16.49 -20.39
N LEU A 151 2.80 -17.78 -20.65
CA LEU A 151 2.64 -18.78 -19.60
C LEU A 151 3.88 -18.90 -18.72
N VAL A 152 5.09 -18.90 -19.31
CA VAL A 152 6.35 -18.94 -18.57
C VAL A 152 6.48 -17.72 -17.64
N LYS A 153 6.23 -16.52 -18.16
CA LYS A 153 6.25 -15.26 -17.37
C LYS A 153 5.21 -15.29 -16.26
N ARG A 154 3.99 -15.76 -16.56
CA ARG A 154 2.88 -15.84 -15.61
C ARG A 154 3.16 -16.79 -14.46
N SER A 155 3.74 -17.95 -14.72
CA SER A 155 3.99 -18.97 -13.69
C SER A 155 5.10 -18.58 -12.73
N ASN A 156 5.81 -17.46 -12.96
CA ASN A 156 6.97 -17.00 -12.19
C ASN A 156 8.03 -18.11 -12.00
N LEU A 157 8.05 -19.08 -12.92
CA LEU A 157 9.04 -20.14 -12.95
C LEU A 157 10.36 -19.48 -13.30
N LYS A 158 11.31 -19.45 -12.36
CA LYS A 158 12.69 -19.13 -12.72
C LYS A 158 13.16 -20.26 -13.62
N CYS A 159 13.59 -19.95 -14.84
CA CYS A 159 14.11 -20.92 -15.78
C CYS A 159 15.24 -21.72 -15.10
N THR A 160 14.96 -22.94 -14.68
CA THR A 160 16.01 -23.95 -14.51
C THR A 160 16.35 -24.46 -15.90
N MET A 161 17.60 -24.85 -16.13
CA MET A 161 17.98 -25.45 -17.41
C MET A 161 17.25 -26.79 -17.52
N ILE A 162 16.15 -26.80 -18.28
CA ILE A 162 15.41 -28.02 -18.60
C ILE A 162 16.06 -28.54 -19.87
N ASP A 163 16.59 -29.76 -19.82
CA ASP A 163 17.01 -30.48 -21.02
C ASP A 163 15.73 -30.88 -21.76
N ILE A 164 15.38 -30.08 -22.78
CA ILE A 164 14.20 -30.34 -23.61
C ILE A 164 14.65 -31.29 -24.71
N PRO A 165 14.15 -32.53 -24.78
CA PRO A 165 14.53 -33.44 -25.85
C PRO A 165 14.11 -32.85 -27.21
N GLU A 166 14.90 -33.12 -28.24
CA GLU A 166 14.76 -32.47 -29.56
C GLU A 166 13.38 -32.67 -30.21
N ASP A 167 12.65 -33.72 -29.82
CA ASP A 167 11.27 -34.01 -30.25
C ASP A 167 10.23 -33.08 -29.61
N ALA A 168 10.51 -32.51 -28.43
CA ALA A 168 9.68 -31.54 -27.73
C ALA A 168 9.94 -30.09 -28.17
N ILE A 169 11.08 -29.81 -28.82
CA ILE A 169 11.34 -28.55 -29.51
C ILE A 169 10.60 -28.59 -30.84
N GLY A 170 9.31 -28.26 -30.79
CA GLY A 170 8.38 -28.40 -31.91
C GLY A 170 8.93 -27.89 -33.24
N ARG A 171 9.34 -28.81 -34.12
CA ARG A 171 9.24 -28.64 -35.57
C ARG A 171 7.77 -28.91 -35.94
N VAL A 172 6.90 -27.98 -35.58
CA VAL A 172 5.55 -27.91 -36.15
C VAL A 172 5.68 -27.18 -37.49
N ASP A 173 6.26 -27.87 -38.46
CA ASP A 173 6.10 -27.60 -39.88
C ASP A 173 6.09 -28.95 -40.58
N SER A 174 4.91 -29.54 -40.76
CA SER A 174 4.64 -30.59 -41.75
C SER A 174 3.13 -30.71 -41.96
N ASN A 175 2.67 -30.02 -43.01
CA ASN A 175 1.44 -30.16 -43.82
C ASN A 175 0.13 -30.63 -43.16
#